data_AF-A0A538HM43-F1
#
_entry.id   AF-A0A538HM43-F1
#
_cell.length_a   1.000
_cell.length_b   1.000
_cell.length_c   1.000
_cell.angle_alpha   90.00
_cell.angle_beta   90.00
_cell.angle_gamma   90.00
#
_symmetry.space_group_name_H-M   'P 1'
#
loop_
_entity.id
_entity.type
_entity.pdbx_description
1 polymer ?
#
loop_
_entity_poly.entity_id
_entity_poly.type
_entity_poly.pdbx_seq_one_letter_code
_entity_poly.pdbx_strand_id
1 'polypeptide(L)'
;ETAIQEDADAVGISILSGAHMTLVPRILDGLRANGVEDVLVVVGGTIPTDDAEELKKLGVAGVFTPGAPTSEIVEFLRGAVAVT
;
A
#
# COMPACT_ATOMS: atom_id res chain seq x y z
N GLU A 1 8.82 -7.81 8.43
CA GLU A 1 9.92 -8.78 8.19
C GLU A 1 9.92 -9.31 6.76
N THR A 2 8.83 -9.91 6.24
CA THR A 2 8.80 -10.50 4.88
C THR A 2 9.18 -9.53 3.75
N ALA A 3 8.60 -8.33 3.68
CA ALA A 3 8.92 -7.37 2.60
C ALA A 3 10.40 -6.95 2.56
N ILE A 4 11.07 -6.99 3.72
CA ILE A 4 12.47 -6.59 3.89
C ILE A 4 13.40 -7.73 3.44
N GLN A 5 12.99 -8.98 3.65
CA GLN A 5 13.80 -10.16 3.33
C GLN A 5 13.72 -10.55 1.85
N GLU A 6 12.63 -10.19 1.17
CA GLU A 6 12.35 -10.57 -0.21
C GLU A 6 12.75 -9.49 -1.24
N ASP A 7 13.35 -8.37 -0.82
CA ASP A 7 13.74 -7.24 -1.68
C ASP A 7 12.59 -6.79 -2.60
N ALA A 8 11.38 -6.68 -2.03
CA ALA A 8 10.16 -6.49 -2.81
C ALA A 8 9.98 -5.02 -3.21
N ASP A 9 9.80 -4.73 -4.50
CA ASP A 9 9.56 -3.38 -5.01
C ASP A 9 8.23 -2.76 -4.52
N ALA A 10 7.26 -3.61 -4.17
CA ALA A 10 5.95 -3.18 -3.72
C ALA A 10 5.32 -4.16 -2.71
N VAL A 11 4.51 -3.61 -1.80
CA VAL A 11 3.70 -4.36 -0.83
C VAL A 11 2.23 -4.02 -1.03
N GLY A 12 1.43 -5.05 -1.34
CA GLY A 12 -0.02 -4.96 -1.39
C GLY A 12 -0.66 -5.41 -0.08
N ILE A 13 -1.38 -4.51 0.59
CA ILE A 13 -2.11 -4.79 1.84
C ILE A 13 -3.59 -4.99 1.53
N SER A 14 -4.13 -6.18 1.78
CA SER A 14 -5.58 -6.45 1.65
C SER A 14 -6.26 -6.40 3.02
N ILE A 15 -7.17 -5.43 3.25
CA ILE A 15 -7.88 -5.24 4.52
C ILE A 15 -9.40 -5.14 4.30
N LEU A 16 -10.13 -6.10 4.86
CA LEU A 16 -11.60 -6.16 4.84
C LEU A 16 -12.22 -6.02 6.25
N SER A 17 -11.39 -5.78 7.26
CA SER A 17 -11.80 -5.72 8.68
C SER A 17 -12.18 -4.32 9.17
N GLY A 18 -12.03 -3.28 8.34
CA GLY A 18 -12.21 -1.88 8.73
C GLY A 18 -11.08 -1.31 9.61
N ALA A 19 -10.02 -2.08 9.87
CA ALA A 19 -8.89 -1.67 10.70
C ALA A 19 -7.77 -0.95 9.91
N HIS A 20 -8.04 -0.48 8.68
CA HIS A 20 -7.05 0.11 7.78
C HIS A 20 -6.35 1.34 8.39
N MET A 21 -7.09 2.23 9.06
CA MET A 21 -6.52 3.41 9.72
C MET A 21 -5.64 3.10 10.94
N THR A 22 -5.63 1.85 11.43
CA THR A 22 -4.75 1.42 12.53
C THR A 22 -3.61 0.56 12.01
N LEU A 23 -3.89 -0.42 11.14
CA LEU A 23 -2.91 -1.40 10.70
C LEU A 23 -1.98 -0.85 9.63
N VAL A 24 -2.49 -0.07 8.67
CA VAL A 24 -1.67 0.47 7.58
C VAL A 24 -0.62 1.45 8.11
N PRO A 25 -0.96 2.43 8.98
CA PRO A 25 0.06 3.32 9.55
C PRO A 25 1.14 2.56 10.33
N ARG A 26 0.76 1.52 11.10
CA ARG A 26 1.72 0.69 11.83
C ARG A 26 2.67 -0.08 10.89
N ILE A 27 2.18 -0.51 9.73
CA ILE A 27 3.02 -1.17 8.72
C ILE A 27 3.98 -0.15 8.11
N LEU A 28 3.50 1.04 7.75
CA LEU A 28 4.33 2.13 7.21
C LEU A 28 5.44 2.53 8.21
N ASP A 29 5.10 2.72 9.47
CA ASP A 29 6.08 3.03 10.52
C ASP A 29 7.09 1.90 10.70
N GLY A 30 6.64 0.64 10.59
CA GLY A 30 7.52 -0.51 10.60
C GLY A 30 8.50 -0.52 9.43
N LEU A 31 8.05 -0.20 8.21
CA LEU A 31 8.93 -0.10 7.03
C LEU A 31 9.96 1.03 7.20
N ARG A 32 9.53 2.21 7.62
CA ARG A 32 10.41 3.35 7.93
C ARG A 32 11.46 3.02 8.98
N ALA A 33 11.04 2.38 10.08
CA ALA A 33 11.94 2.00 11.17
C ALA A 33 13.03 1.00 10.74
N ASN A 34 12.79 0.26 9.66
CA ASN A 34 13.77 -0.67 9.07
C ASN A 34 14.54 -0.07 7.89
N GLY A 35 14.35 1.22 7.57
CA GLY A 35 15.03 1.89 6.47
C GLY A 35 14.54 1.48 5.07
N VAL A 36 13.33 0.93 4.98
CA VAL A 36 12.72 0.41 3.75
C VAL A 36 11.61 1.36 3.29
N GLU A 37 11.99 2.60 2.98
CA GLU A 37 11.06 3.67 2.60
C GLU A 37 10.81 3.76 1.08
N ASP A 38 11.61 3.03 0.31
CA ASP A 38 11.58 2.92 -1.14
C ASP A 38 10.53 1.93 -1.65
N VAL A 39 10.05 1.03 -0.78
CA VAL A 39 9.04 0.03 -1.13
C VAL A 39 7.67 0.66 -1.28
N LEU A 40 7.06 0.45 -2.45
CA LEU A 40 5.75 1.00 -2.79
C LEU A 40 4.62 0.31 -2.02
N VAL A 41 3.90 1.02 -1.15
CA VAL A 41 2.77 0.43 -0.42
C VAL A 41 1.45 0.76 -1.09
N VAL A 42 0.68 -0.27 -1.46
CA VAL A 42 -0.70 -0.13 -1.94
C VAL A 42 -1.68 -0.85 -1.03
N VAL A 43 -2.91 -0.36 -0.93
CA VAL A 43 -3.94 -0.94 -0.05
C VAL A 43 -5.18 -1.29 -0.85
N GLY A 44 -5.70 -2.50 -0.66
CA GLY A 44 -6.98 -2.94 -1.20
C GLY A 44 -7.99 -3.23 -0.08
N GLY A 45 -9.28 -2.99 -0.34
CA GLY A 45 -10.33 -3.28 0.63
C GLY A 45 -11.50 -2.30 0.64
N THR A 46 -12.43 -2.50 1.57
CA THR A 46 -13.58 -1.58 1.73
C THR A 46 -13.16 -0.38 2.57
N ILE A 47 -12.69 0.67 1.92
CA ILE A 47 -12.08 1.85 2.55
C ILE A 47 -12.89 3.10 2.17
N PRO A 48 -13.41 3.88 3.14
CA PRO A 48 -14.06 5.17 2.88
C PRO A 48 -13.13 6.16 2.17
N THR A 49 -13.69 7.06 1.37
CA THR A 49 -12.90 8.05 0.61
C THR A 49 -12.01 8.92 1.51
N ASP A 50 -12.55 9.41 2.64
CA ASP A 50 -11.79 10.26 3.56
C ASP A 50 -10.58 9.52 4.17
N ASP A 51 -10.78 8.25 4.53
CA ASP A 51 -9.71 7.38 5.03
C ASP A 51 -8.68 7.09 3.93
N ALA A 52 -9.13 6.85 2.69
CA ALA A 52 -8.22 6.62 1.57
C ALA A 52 -7.32 7.83 1.31
N GLU A 53 -7.87 9.04 1.37
CA GLU A 53 -7.09 10.29 1.24
C GLU A 53 -6.12 10.47 2.40
N GLU A 54 -6.50 10.11 3.62
CA GLU A 54 -5.59 10.16 4.77
C GLU A 54 -4.47 9.13 4.65
N LEU A 55 -4.77 7.89 4.25
CA LEU A 55 -3.76 6.86 4.00
C LEU A 55 -2.74 7.30 2.95
N LYS A 56 -3.18 7.98 1.88
CA LYS A 56 -2.28 8.53 0.86
C LYS A 56 -1.33 9.58 1.44
N LYS A 57 -1.82 10.50 2.28
CA LYS A 57 -0.96 11.48 2.98
C LYS A 57 0.07 10.82 3.88
N LEU A 58 -0.27 9.66 4.46
CA LEU A 58 0.64 8.89 5.30
C LEU A 58 1.70 8.11 4.51
N GLY A 59 1.61 8.02 3.19
CA GLY A 59 2.60 7.36 2.32
C GLY A 59 2.09 6.12 1.60
N VAL A 60 0.79 5.83 1.63
CA VAL A 60 0.20 4.81 0.73
C VAL A 60 0.18 5.36 -0.70
N ALA A 61 0.78 4.64 -1.63
CA ALA A 61 0.87 5.04 -3.02
C ALA A 61 -0.47 4.90 -3.78
N GLY A 62 -1.28 3.90 -3.43
CA GLY A 62 -2.55 3.63 -4.10
C GLY A 62 -3.56 2.92 -3.19
N VAL A 63 -4.84 3.25 -3.34
CA VAL A 63 -5.95 2.61 -2.63
C VAL A 63 -6.96 2.08 -3.63
N PHE A 64 -7.24 0.78 -3.59
CA PHE A 64 -8.09 0.07 -4.53
C PHE A 64 -9.31 -0.56 -3.83
N THR A 65 -10.48 0.04 -4.03
CA THR A 65 -11.73 -0.41 -3.40
C THR A 65 -12.44 -1.50 -4.22
N PRO A 66 -13.47 -2.19 -3.68
CA PRO A 66 -14.22 -3.18 -4.45
C PRO A 66 -14.70 -2.63 -5.79
N GLY A 67 -14.53 -3.42 -6.85
CA GLY A 67 -14.84 -3.03 -8.22
C GLY A 67 -13.66 -2.48 -9.02
N ALA A 68 -12.53 -2.17 -8.39
CA ALA A 68 -11.30 -1.84 -9.11
C ALA A 68 -10.87 -3.03 -10.00
N PRO A 69 -10.75 -2.84 -11.33
CA PRO A 69 -10.30 -3.90 -12.21
C PRO A 69 -8.82 -4.20 -11.96
N THR A 70 -8.46 -5.48 -11.99
CA THR A 70 -7.07 -5.90 -11.80
C THR A 70 -6.11 -5.24 -12.80
N SER A 71 -6.58 -4.92 -14.00
CA SER A 71 -5.79 -4.19 -15.01
C SER A 71 -5.35 -2.81 -14.53
N GLU A 72 -6.21 -2.07 -13.82
CA GLU A 72 -5.87 -0.76 -13.26
C GLU A 72 -4.78 -0.88 -12.19
N ILE A 73 -4.89 -1.87 -11.31
CA ILE A 73 -3.87 -2.14 -10.27
C ILE A 73 -2.53 -2.48 -10.93
N VAL A 74 -2.55 -3.33 -11.97
CA VAL A 74 -1.33 -3.73 -12.71
C VAL A 74 -0.71 -2.53 -13.43
N GLU A 75 -1.51 -1.71 -14.09
CA GLU A 75 -1.04 -0.49 -14.77
C GLU A 75 -0.43 0.50 -13.79
N PHE A 76 -1.06 0.69 -12.63
CA PHE A 76 -0.54 1.52 -11.55
C PHE A 76 0.83 1.02 -11.09
N LEU A 77 0.96 -0.28 -10.75
CA LEU A 77 2.21 -0.85 -10.27
C LEU A 77 3.33 -0.73 -11.32
N ARG A 78 3.03 -1.00 -12.60
CA ARG A 78 4.01 -0.85 -13.69
C ARG A 78 4.51 0.58 -13.88
N GLY A 79 3.67 1.58 -13.61
CA GLY A 79 4.04 2.99 -13.71
C GLY A 79 4.74 3.53 -12.46
N ALA A 80 4.49 2.92 -11.29
CA ALA A 80 4.97 3.41 -10.00
C ALA A 80 6.25 2.72 -9.52
N VAL A 81 6.47 1.46 -9.88
CA VAL A 81 7.73 0.76 -9.61
C VAL A 81 8.78 1.30 -10.57
N ALA A 82 9.89 1.81 -10.04
CA ALA A 82 11.01 2.23 -10.87
C ALA A 82 11.55 1.00 -11.63
N VAL A 83 11.68 1.11 -12.94
CA VAL A 83 12.38 0.08 -13.72
C VAL A 83 13.86 0.19 -13.37
N THR A 84 14.32 -0.64 -12.44
CA THR A 84 15.73 -0.86 -12.14
C THR A 84 16.39 -1.77 -13.16
#